data_AF-A0A842XI16-F1
#
_entry.id   AF-A0A842XI16-F1
#
_cell.length_a   1.000
_cell.length_b   1.000
_cell.length_c   1.000
_cell.angle_alpha   90.00
_cell.angle_beta   90.00
_cell.angle_gamma   90.00
#
_symmetry.space_group_name_H-M   'P 1'
#
loop_
_entity.id
_entity.type
_entity.pdbx_description
1 polymer ?
#
loop_
_entity_poly.entity_id
_entity_poly.type
_entity_poly.pdbx_seq_one_letter_code
_entity_poly.pdbx_strand_id
1 'polypeptide(L)'
;MRLVDVNIHLSDDEYDHARALSRGIRDIIRRMPLTNLLTETDGPVRFRGPFKGKMTAPSFILLVVEALAQLKEKKETEVADQNFQNFANFFEVRGVRDKRYEEGTIGV
;
A
#
# COMPACT_ATOMS: atom_id res chain seq x y z
N MET A 1 -4.42 -1.83 19.19
CA MET A 1 -3.56 -1.14 18.20
C MET A 1 -4.46 -0.32 17.27
N ARG A 2 -4.11 0.90 16.89
CA ARG A 2 -4.82 1.65 15.84
C ARG A 2 -3.93 1.70 14.60
N LEU A 3 -4.44 1.17 13.49
CA LEU A 3 -3.78 1.22 12.19
C LEU A 3 -4.36 2.34 11.34
N VAL A 4 -3.51 2.96 10.55
CA VAL A 4 -3.88 3.93 9.55
C VAL A 4 -3.85 3.23 8.20
N ASP A 5 -4.97 3.30 7.51
CA ASP A 5 -5.10 2.81 6.14
C ASP A 5 -4.62 3.88 5.15
N VAL A 6 -3.81 3.46 4.19
CA VAL A 6 -3.19 4.28 3.17
C VAL A 6 -3.79 3.92 1.82
N ASN A 7 -4.80 4.70 1.44
CA ASN A 7 -5.44 4.56 0.14
C ASN A 7 -4.67 5.27 -0.97
N ILE A 8 -4.74 4.64 -2.14
CA ILE A 8 -4.22 5.19 -3.39
C ILE A 8 -5.03 6.41 -3.78
N HIS A 9 -4.34 7.55 -3.93
CA HIS A 9 -4.90 8.74 -4.54
C HIS A 9 -3.94 9.28 -5.58
N LEU A 10 -3.97 8.68 -6.77
CA LEU A 10 -3.11 9.07 -7.87
C LEU A 10 -3.36 10.54 -8.22
N SER A 11 -2.35 11.37 -8.04
CA SER A 11 -2.37 12.74 -8.54
C SER A 11 -2.11 12.75 -10.05
N ASP A 12 -2.41 13.87 -10.72
CA ASP A 12 -2.30 14.03 -12.17
C ASP A 12 -0.83 14.01 -12.71
N ASP A 13 0.14 13.55 -11.91
CA ASP A 13 1.58 13.60 -12.18
C ASP A 13 2.10 12.17 -12.46
N GLU A 14 2.54 11.91 -13.69
CA GLU A 14 2.71 10.55 -14.25
C GLU A 14 4.02 9.83 -13.83
N TYR A 15 4.97 10.55 -13.22
CA TYR A 15 6.37 10.08 -13.13
C TYR A 15 6.98 9.98 -11.72
N ASP A 16 6.24 10.33 -10.66
CA ASP A 16 6.75 10.28 -9.27
C ASP A 16 5.82 9.43 -8.39
N HIS A 17 6.24 8.20 -8.07
CA HIS A 17 5.47 7.28 -7.23
C HIS A 17 5.16 7.85 -5.83
N ALA A 18 6.02 8.71 -5.27
CA ALA A 18 5.73 9.41 -4.01
C ALA A 18 4.52 10.37 -4.16
N ARG A 19 4.18 10.81 -5.37
CA ARG A 19 2.99 11.63 -5.65
C ARG A 19 1.74 10.81 -5.96
N ALA A 20 1.81 9.48 -5.91
CA ALA A 20 0.64 8.60 -5.90
C ALA A 20 -0.25 8.78 -4.65
N LEU A 21 0.21 9.57 -3.68
CA LEU A 21 -0.47 9.84 -2.42
C LEU A 21 -0.71 11.36 -2.25
N SER A 22 -1.89 11.70 -1.75
CA SER A 22 -2.24 13.09 -1.42
C SER A 22 -1.25 13.68 -0.40
N ARG A 23 -1.09 15.01 -0.39
CA ARG A 23 -0.17 15.70 0.56
C ARG A 23 -0.48 15.33 2.02
N GLY A 24 -1.75 15.32 2.41
CA GLY A 24 -2.16 14.98 3.78
C GLY A 24 -1.78 13.55 4.17
N ILE A 25 -1.98 12.59 3.26
CA ILE A 25 -1.59 11.19 3.49
C ILE A 25 -0.07 11.06 3.64
N ARG A 26 0.72 11.75 2.80
CA ARG A 26 2.19 11.76 2.94
C ARG A 26 2.65 12.28 4.29
N ASP A 27 2.04 13.35 4.80
CA ASP A 27 2.41 13.92 6.09
C ASP A 27 2.06 12.99 7.27
N ILE A 28 0.92 12.29 7.18
CA ILE A 28 0.56 11.25 8.14
C ILE A 28 1.57 10.11 8.10
N ILE A 29 1.89 9.60 6.91
CA ILE A 29 2.86 8.52 6.72
C ILE A 29 4.18 8.89 7.34
N ARG A 30 4.74 10.08 7.05
CA ARG A 30 6.03 10.51 7.61
C ARG A 30 6.05 10.45 9.14
N ARG A 31 4.96 10.86 9.80
CA ARG A 31 4.84 10.92 11.27
C ARG A 31 4.54 9.58 11.93
N MET A 32 3.90 8.65 11.23
CA MET A 32 3.46 7.36 11.80
C MET A 32 4.52 6.27 11.72
N PRO A 33 4.75 5.46 12.77
CA PRO A 33 5.60 4.28 12.65
C PRO A 33 5.13 3.35 11.53
N LEU A 34 6.06 2.74 10.79
CA LEU A 34 5.71 1.82 9.70
C LEU A 34 4.90 0.61 10.20
N THR A 35 5.07 0.22 11.46
CA THR A 35 4.30 -0.83 12.16
C THR A 35 2.81 -0.50 12.33
N ASN A 36 2.39 0.72 12.02
CA ASN A 36 1.02 1.21 12.19
C ASN A 36 0.35 1.53 10.84
N LEU A 37 0.96 1.16 9.72
CA LEU A 37 0.45 1.45 8.38
C LEU A 37 -0.04 0.17 7.69
N LEU A 38 -1.22 0.23 7.07
CA LEU A 38 -1.72 -0.74 6.10
C LEU A 38 -1.92 -0.04 4.75
N THR A 39 -1.87 -0.81 3.67
CA THR A 39 -2.10 -0.30 2.31
C THR A 39 -3.30 -0.97 1.70
N GLU A 40 -4.14 -0.18 1.04
CA GLU A 40 -5.31 -0.64 0.31
C GLU A 40 -5.50 0.18 -0.98
N THR A 41 -6.24 -0.37 -1.95
CA THR A 41 -6.59 0.30 -3.22
C THR A 41 -8.01 0.86 -3.25
N ASP A 42 -8.91 0.41 -2.35
CA ASP A 42 -10.32 0.79 -2.20
C ASP A 42 -11.09 0.82 -3.54
N GLY A 43 -10.83 -0.19 -4.38
CA GLY A 43 -11.43 -0.27 -5.70
C GLY A 43 -12.96 -0.46 -5.64
N PRO A 44 -13.75 0.10 -6.59
CA PRO A 44 -13.33 0.85 -7.78
C PRO A 44 -13.23 2.37 -7.57
N VAL A 45 -12.04 2.94 -7.77
CA VAL A 45 -11.82 4.40 -7.74
C VAL A 45 -11.86 5.00 -9.15
N ARG A 46 -12.52 6.14 -9.32
CA ARG A 46 -12.48 6.93 -10.56
C ARG A 46 -11.28 7.89 -10.53
N PHE A 47 -10.22 7.55 -11.25
CA PHE A 47 -9.03 8.40 -11.35
C PHE A 47 -9.22 9.61 -12.28
N ARG A 48 -8.42 10.66 -12.02
CA ARG A 48 -8.18 11.79 -12.93
C ARG A 48 -6.75 11.68 -13.51
N GLY A 49 -6.41 12.55 -14.46
CA GLY A 49 -5.04 12.63 -14.99
C GLY A 49 -4.59 11.41 -15.78
N PRO A 50 -3.31 11.01 -15.71
CA PRO A 50 -2.72 9.91 -16.50
C PRO A 50 -3.39 8.54 -16.29
N PHE A 51 -4.09 8.37 -15.17
CA PHE A 51 -4.81 7.14 -14.83
C PHE A 51 -6.30 7.21 -15.16
N LYS A 52 -6.78 8.31 -15.79
CA LYS A 52 -8.17 8.46 -16.22
C LYS A 52 -8.60 7.27 -17.09
N GLY A 53 -9.71 6.64 -16.73
CA GLY A 53 -10.26 5.48 -17.44
C GLY A 53 -9.59 4.15 -17.11
N LYS A 54 -8.53 4.12 -16.31
CA LYS A 54 -7.99 2.88 -15.74
C LYS A 54 -8.82 2.46 -14.52
N MET A 55 -9.06 1.16 -14.39
CA MET A 55 -9.64 0.60 -13.16
C MET A 55 -8.52 0.41 -12.13
N THR A 56 -8.82 0.69 -10.87
CA THR A 56 -8.01 0.22 -9.74
C THR A 56 -7.88 -1.30 -9.81
N ALA A 57 -6.65 -1.79 -9.70
CA ALA A 57 -6.37 -3.21 -9.59
C ALA A 57 -5.48 -3.46 -8.35
N PRO A 58 -5.51 -4.66 -7.75
CA PRO A 58 -4.64 -5.01 -6.63
C PRO A 58 -3.14 -4.77 -6.91
N SER A 59 -2.72 -4.87 -8.18
CA SER A 59 -1.34 -4.58 -8.60
C SER A 59 -0.88 -3.15 -8.29
N PHE A 60 -1.78 -2.22 -8.03
CA PHE A 60 -1.44 -0.84 -7.67
C PHE A 60 -0.89 -0.74 -6.23
N ILE A 61 -1.06 -1.77 -5.40
CA ILE A 61 -0.43 -1.84 -4.06
C ILE A 61 1.10 -1.66 -4.17
N LEU A 62 1.72 -2.15 -5.23
CA LEU A 62 3.17 -1.99 -5.46
C LEU A 62 3.57 -0.51 -5.47
N LEU A 63 2.77 0.34 -6.12
CA LEU A 63 3.00 1.79 -6.18
C LEU A 63 2.95 2.44 -4.79
N VAL A 64 2.06 1.95 -3.91
CA VAL A 64 1.97 2.45 -2.53
C VAL A 64 3.15 2.01 -1.71
N VAL A 65 3.57 0.75 -1.85
CA VAL A 65 4.75 0.21 -1.17
C VAL A 65 6.00 0.99 -1.56
N GLU A 66 6.18 1.30 -2.84
CA GLU A 66 7.25 2.16 -3.34
C GLU A 66 7.18 3.58 -2.73
N ALA A 67 5.99 4.20 -2.73
CA ALA A 67 5.80 5.52 -2.13
C ALA A 67 6.10 5.53 -0.61
N LEU A 68 5.67 4.49 0.11
CA LEU A 68 5.96 4.29 1.53
C LEU A 68 7.46 4.12 1.77
N ALA A 69 8.14 3.31 0.95
CA ALA A 69 9.59 3.09 1.02
C ALA A 69 10.37 4.39 0.87
N GLN A 70 10.01 5.21 -0.11
CA GLN A 70 10.61 6.54 -0.30
C GLN A 70 10.35 7.47 0.89
N LEU A 71 9.11 7.56 1.37
CA LEU A 71 8.74 8.44 2.50
C LEU A 71 9.32 7.99 3.84
N LYS A 72 9.68 6.71 3.96
CA LYS A 72 10.26 6.10 5.15
C LYS A 72 11.76 5.88 5.08
N GLU A 73 12.38 6.20 3.94
CA GLU A 73 13.80 5.96 3.70
C GLU A 73 14.19 4.50 3.99
N LYS A 74 13.36 3.58 3.48
CA LYS A 74 13.50 2.12 3.67
C LYS A 74 13.49 1.40 2.34
N LYS A 75 13.93 0.15 2.34
CA LYS A 75 13.80 -0.73 1.18
C LYS A 75 12.34 -1.14 0.99
N GLU A 76 11.90 -1.24 -0.26
CA GLU A 76 10.55 -1.73 -0.60
C GLU A 76 10.24 -3.09 0.03
N THR A 77 11.21 -4.01 0.04
CA THR A 77 11.04 -5.33 0.67
C THR A 77 10.78 -5.22 2.16
N GLU A 78 11.47 -4.33 2.88
CA GLU A 78 11.23 -4.10 4.31
C GLU A 78 9.83 -3.52 4.56
N VAL A 79 9.37 -2.63 3.68
CA VAL A 79 8.03 -2.05 3.76
C VAL A 79 6.96 -3.10 3.49
N ALA A 80 7.11 -3.90 2.43
CA ALA A 80 6.20 -4.97 2.10
C ALA A 80 6.13 -6.03 3.22
N ASP A 81 7.28 -6.37 3.81
CA ASP A 81 7.38 -7.29 4.94
C ASP A 81 6.65 -6.75 6.16
N GLN A 82 6.93 -5.50 6.55
CA GLN A 82 6.27 -4.89 7.69
C GLN A 82 4.76 -4.73 7.46
N ASN A 83 4.34 -4.33 6.26
CA ASN A 83 2.91 -4.17 5.94
C ASN A 83 2.16 -5.52 6.02
N PHE A 84 2.74 -6.59 5.50
CA PHE A 84 2.21 -7.94 5.64
C PHE A 84 2.11 -8.39 7.10
N GLN A 85 3.13 -8.11 7.91
CA GLN A 85 3.08 -8.40 9.35
C GLN A 85 2.00 -7.58 10.06
N ASN A 86 1.85 -6.30 9.71
CA ASN A 86 0.79 -5.46 10.26
C ASN A 86 -0.59 -6.03 9.94
N PHE A 87 -0.80 -6.50 8.70
CA PHE A 87 -2.05 -7.13 8.27
C PHE A 87 -2.33 -8.40 9.06
N ALA A 88 -1.35 -9.32 9.10
CA ALA A 88 -1.47 -10.58 9.82
C ALA A 88 -1.79 -10.37 11.30
N ASN A 89 -1.11 -9.41 11.94
CA ASN A 89 -1.33 -9.07 13.34
C ASN A 89 -2.67 -8.39 13.59
N PHE A 90 -3.13 -7.52 12.68
CA PHE A 90 -4.38 -6.78 12.86
C PHE A 90 -5.62 -7.65 12.70
N PHE A 91 -5.61 -8.52 11.68
CA PHE A 91 -6.69 -9.45 11.41
C PHE A 91 -6.55 -10.78 12.14
N GLU A 92 -5.49 -10.95 12.94
CA GLU A 92 -5.18 -12.17 13.70
C GLU A 92 -5.12 -13.43 12.82
N VAL A 93 -4.58 -13.29 11.61
CA VAL A 93 -4.46 -14.38 10.62
C VAL A 93 -3.02 -14.85 10.47
N ARG A 94 -2.84 -16.14 10.18
CA ARG A 94 -1.53 -16.70 9.83
C ARG A 94 -1.27 -16.51 8.34
N GLY A 95 -0.48 -15.51 8.01
CA GLY A 95 -0.01 -15.30 6.64
C GLY A 95 1.05 -16.33 6.23
N VAL A 96 0.89 -16.97 5.08
CA VAL A 96 1.92 -17.82 4.46
C VAL A 96 2.44 -17.11 3.22
N ARG A 97 3.74 -16.80 3.20
CA ARG A 97 4.42 -16.30 1.99
C ARG A 97 4.89 -17.49 1.16
N ASP A 98 3.95 -18.19 0.54
CA ASP A 98 4.33 -19.21 -0.42
C ASP A 98 4.61 -18.55 -1.77
N LYS A 99 5.77 -18.86 -2.37
CA LYS A 99 6.07 -18.46 -3.75
C LYS A 99 5.34 -19.35 -4.78
N ARG A 100 4.58 -20.36 -4.32
CA ARG A 100 3.87 -21.38 -5.12
C ARG A 100 2.60 -21.79 -4.35
N TYR A 101 1.48 -21.10 -4.53
CA TYR A 101 0.24 -21.37 -3.78
C TYR A 101 -0.26 -22.83 -3.82
N GLU A 102 -0.65 -23.43 -2.67
CA GLU A 102 -1.81 -24.33 -2.35
C GLU A 102 -1.85 -24.60 -0.81
N GLU A 103 -2.90 -24.95 -0.07
CA GLU A 103 -4.37 -24.98 -0.21
C GLU A 103 -4.92 -24.31 1.08
N GLY A 104 -5.94 -23.44 0.99
CA GLY A 104 -6.37 -22.55 2.09
C GLY A 104 -5.94 -21.08 1.95
N THR A 105 -5.57 -20.68 0.74
CA THR A 105 -4.96 -19.38 0.42
C THR A 105 -5.98 -18.23 0.39
N ILE A 106 -5.66 -17.11 1.05
CA ILE A 106 -6.08 -15.78 0.55
C ILE A 106 -4.88 -15.19 -0.17
N GLY A 107 -4.92 -15.22 -1.51
CA GLY A 107 -3.95 -14.54 -2.33
C GLY A 107 -4.24 -13.04 -2.32
N VAL A 108 -3.20 -12.22 -2.19
CA VAL A 108 -3.24 -10.80 -2.53
C VAL A 108 -2.73 -10.60 -3.96
#